data_AF-A0A3C2AKE9-F1
#
_entry.id   AF-A0A3C2AKE9-F1
#
_cell.length_a   1.000
_cell.length_b   1.000
_cell.length_c   1.000
_cell.angle_alpha   90.00
_cell.angle_beta   90.00
_cell.angle_gamma   90.00
#
_symmetry.space_group_name_H-M   'P 1'
#
loop_
_entity.id
_entity.type
_entity.pdbx_description
1 polymer ?
#
loop_
_entity_poly.entity_id
_entity_poly.type
_entity_poly.pdbx_seq_one_letter_code
_entity_poly.pdbx_strand_id
1 'polypeptide(L)'
;MKQTLLTAVLLITSLLSFAQVPQGINYQAAVRNSDGEVLSNQQVGVRMSILESNVTTVYEETHSVITNNFGLVTMVIGQGTATQGVFADIDWSTGNYFIQTEVDISGGSNYQVLGSQQLMSVPYSMYAKEAESLKRNGSSNRTIIYTEGF
;
A
#
# COMPACT_ATOMS: atom_id res chain seq x y z
N MET A 1 -40.08 -25.42 -7.79
CA MET A 1 -38.76 -26.10 -7.78
C MET A 1 -37.68 -25.31 -8.51
N LYS A 2 -37.87 -24.86 -9.77
CA LYS A 2 -36.87 -24.04 -10.48
C LYS A 2 -36.62 -22.67 -9.82
N GLN A 3 -37.68 -22.00 -9.37
CA GLN A 3 -37.56 -20.68 -8.72
C GLN A 3 -36.93 -20.75 -7.32
N THR A 4 -37.23 -21.80 -6.55
CA THR A 4 -36.61 -22.03 -5.22
C THR A 4 -35.13 -22.34 -5.31
N LEU A 5 -34.68 -23.01 -6.39
CA LEU A 5 -33.26 -23.27 -6.64
C LEU A 5 -32.50 -21.98 -7.00
N LEU A 6 -33.11 -21.11 -7.82
CA LEU A 6 -32.51 -19.83 -8.20
C LEU A 6 -32.30 -18.91 -6.99
N THR A 7 -33.27 -18.85 -6.07
CA THR A 7 -33.16 -18.04 -4.84
C THR A 7 -32.06 -18.57 -3.92
N ALA A 8 -31.92 -19.89 -3.78
CA ALA A 8 -30.87 -20.50 -2.96
C ALA A 8 -29.46 -20.22 -3.50
N VAL A 9 -29.29 -20.30 -4.83
CA VAL A 9 -28.01 -19.95 -5.48
C VAL A 9 -27.67 -18.47 -5.26
N LEU A 10 -28.65 -17.57 -5.40
CA LEU A 10 -28.43 -16.13 -5.20
C LEU A 10 -27.99 -15.80 -3.76
N LEU A 11 -28.59 -16.46 -2.77
CA LEU A 11 -28.24 -16.33 -1.34
C LEU A 11 -26.82 -16.82 -1.06
N ILE A 12 -26.43 -17.97 -1.61
CA ILE A 12 -25.07 -18.51 -1.43
C ILE A 12 -24.04 -17.58 -2.08
N THR A 13 -24.31 -17.03 -3.27
CA THR A 13 -23.40 -16.07 -3.92
C THR A 13 -23.26 -14.75 -3.17
N SER A 14 -24.30 -14.32 -2.45
CA SER A 14 -24.24 -13.11 -1.62
C SER A 14 -23.38 -13.27 -0.37
N LEU A 15 -23.18 -14.52 0.10
CA LEU A 15 -22.29 -14.82 1.24
C LEU A 15 -20.82 -14.95 0.83
N LEU A 16 -20.53 -15.05 -0.47
CA LEU A 16 -19.19 -15.22 -1.02
C LEU A 16 -18.61 -13.93 -1.62
N SER A 17 -19.33 -12.80 -1.54
CA SER A 17 -18.82 -11.51 -2.00
C SER A 17 -17.79 -10.96 -1.01
N PHE A 18 -16.51 -11.03 -1.36
CA PHE A 18 -15.44 -10.36 -0.63
C PHE A 18 -15.45 -8.86 -0.96
N ALA A 19 -15.99 -8.04 -0.07
CA ALA A 19 -15.90 -6.58 -0.14
C ALA A 19 -14.54 -6.09 0.40
N GLN A 20 -13.43 -6.57 -0.18
CA GLN A 20 -12.11 -6.09 0.20
C GLN A 20 -11.89 -4.69 -0.40
N VAL A 21 -11.69 -3.70 0.46
CA VAL A 21 -11.25 -2.37 0.04
C VAL A 21 -9.86 -2.54 -0.57
N PRO A 22 -9.60 -2.03 -1.80
CA PRO A 22 -8.27 -2.05 -2.37
C PRO A 22 -7.26 -1.44 -1.39
N GLN A 23 -6.28 -2.23 -0.96
CA GLN A 23 -5.24 -1.78 -0.05
C GLN A 23 -3.98 -1.47 -0.84
N GLY A 24 -3.38 -0.32 -0.57
CA GLY A 24 -2.09 0.01 -1.14
C GLY A 24 -1.73 1.49 -0.99
N ILE A 25 -0.48 1.79 -1.30
CA ILE A 25 0.08 3.15 -1.20
C ILE A 25 0.51 3.58 -2.59
N ASN A 26 -0.09 4.65 -3.12
CA ASN A 26 0.36 5.22 -4.39
C ASN A 26 1.80 5.72 -4.26
N TYR A 27 2.64 5.35 -5.22
CA TYR A 27 4.05 5.71 -5.23
C TYR A 27 4.49 6.14 -6.64
N GLN A 28 5.25 7.23 -6.69
CA GLN A 28 5.87 7.71 -7.91
C GLN A 28 7.32 8.06 -7.65
N ALA A 29 8.21 7.67 -8.56
CA ALA A 29 9.62 7.99 -8.49
C ALA A 29 10.18 8.34 -9.87
N ALA A 30 11.20 9.19 -9.88
CA ALA A 30 12.02 9.46 -11.05
C ALA A 30 13.23 8.53 -11.05
N VAL A 31 13.43 7.79 -12.12
CA VAL A 31 14.55 6.86 -12.28
C VAL A 31 15.63 7.51 -13.15
N ARG A 32 16.85 7.54 -12.62
CA ARG A 32 18.02 8.13 -13.26
C ARG A 32 19.19 7.15 -13.26
N ASN A 33 20.09 7.26 -14.22
CA ASN A 33 21.34 6.50 -14.22
C ASN A 33 22.38 7.14 -13.28
N SER A 34 23.57 6.53 -13.19
CA SER A 34 24.70 7.02 -12.36
C SER A 34 25.19 8.42 -12.73
N ASP A 35 24.98 8.83 -13.98
CA ASP A 35 25.35 10.16 -14.50
C ASP A 35 24.25 11.20 -14.25
N GLY A 36 23.14 10.80 -13.62
CA GLY A 36 21.99 11.66 -13.31
C GLY A 36 21.03 11.87 -14.48
N GLU A 37 21.27 11.20 -15.61
CA GLU A 37 20.41 11.26 -16.79
C GLU A 37 19.12 10.48 -16.57
N VAL A 38 18.04 10.98 -17.17
CA VAL A 38 16.72 10.40 -17.08
C VAL A 38 16.65 9.12 -17.93
N LEU A 39 16.26 8.01 -17.32
CA LEU A 39 16.01 6.76 -18.04
C LEU A 39 14.58 6.78 -18.61
N SER A 40 14.41 7.25 -19.84
CA SER A 40 13.09 7.41 -20.48
C SER A 40 12.65 6.19 -21.27
N ASN A 41 11.36 5.81 -21.19
CA ASN A 41 10.76 4.70 -21.95
C ASN A 41 11.49 3.36 -21.80
N GLN A 42 12.02 3.10 -20.61
CA GLN A 42 12.82 1.93 -20.31
C GLN A 42 12.13 1.06 -19.27
N GLN A 43 12.14 -0.25 -19.51
CA GLN A 43 11.70 -1.22 -18.51
C GLN A 43 12.72 -1.29 -17.38
N VAL A 44 12.23 -1.17 -16.15
CA VAL A 44 13.03 -1.24 -14.92
C VAL A 44 12.35 -2.17 -13.92
N GLY A 45 13.16 -2.86 -13.13
CA GLY A 45 12.69 -3.64 -11.99
C GLY A 45 12.71 -2.76 -10.76
N VAL A 46 11.64 -2.72 -9.98
CA VAL A 46 11.58 -1.99 -8.71
C VAL A 46 11.23 -2.97 -7.61
N ARG A 47 11.98 -2.95 -6.52
CA ARG A 47 11.68 -3.70 -5.30
C ARG A 47 11.33 -2.72 -4.20
N MET A 48 10.20 -2.99 -3.55
CA MET A 48 9.67 -2.19 -2.46
C MET A 48 9.63 -3.04 -1.22
N SER A 49 10.27 -2.56 -0.15
CA SER A 49 10.28 -3.24 1.14
C SER A 49 9.71 -2.32 2.20
N ILE A 50 8.90 -2.89 3.10
CA ILE A 50 8.41 -2.22 4.30
C ILE A 50 9.23 -2.73 5.47
N LEU A 51 9.93 -1.82 6.14
CA LEU A 51 10.78 -2.13 7.29
C LEU A 51 10.13 -1.60 8.56
N GLU A 52 10.00 -2.46 9.55
CA GLU A 52 9.68 -2.06 10.92
C GLU A 52 10.94 -1.51 11.59
N SER A 53 10.80 -0.33 12.20
CA SER A 53 11.90 0.38 12.88
C SER A 53 13.16 0.57 12.02
N ASN A 54 13.00 0.61 10.68
CA ASN A 54 14.08 0.69 9.69
C ASN A 54 15.10 -0.46 9.73
N VAL A 55 14.72 -1.62 10.29
CA VAL A 55 15.63 -2.77 10.45
C VAL A 55 15.02 -4.05 9.89
N THR A 56 13.82 -4.40 10.33
CA THR A 56 13.22 -5.70 9.99
C THR A 56 12.28 -5.56 8.80
N THR A 57 12.56 -6.23 7.70
CA THR A 57 11.60 -6.31 6.58
C THR A 57 10.38 -7.13 7.00
N VAL A 58 9.22 -6.50 7.02
CA VAL A 58 7.93 -7.15 7.32
C VAL A 58 7.14 -7.47 6.06
N TYR A 59 7.46 -6.80 4.95
CA TYR A 59 6.86 -7.02 3.65
C TYR A 59 7.83 -6.64 2.53
N GLU A 60 7.82 -7.41 1.45
CA GLU A 60 8.60 -7.13 0.25
C GLU A 60 7.80 -7.51 -1.00
N GLU A 61 7.87 -6.67 -2.03
CA GLU A 61 7.27 -6.94 -3.33
C GLU A 61 8.14 -6.40 -4.47
N THR A 62 7.87 -6.92 -5.67
CA THR A 62 8.54 -6.52 -6.90
C THR A 62 7.55 -6.00 -7.94
N HIS A 63 8.02 -5.04 -8.73
CA HIS A 63 7.31 -4.41 -9.84
C HIS A 63 8.21 -4.45 -11.08
N SER A 64 7.61 -4.73 -12.24
CA SER A 64 8.27 -4.53 -13.54
C SER A 64 7.51 -3.44 -14.28
N VAL A 65 8.10 -2.25 -14.36
CA VAL A 65 7.44 -1.03 -14.82
C VAL A 65 8.26 -0.37 -15.92
N ILE A 66 7.58 0.41 -16.77
CA ILE A 66 8.22 1.18 -17.83
C ILE A 66 8.20 2.65 -17.42
N THR A 67 9.37 3.30 -17.43
CA THR A 67 9.46 4.74 -17.18
C THR A 67 8.81 5.53 -18.32
N ASN A 68 8.24 6.70 -18.04
CA ASN A 68 7.75 7.60 -19.09
C ASN A 68 8.87 8.45 -19.71
N ASN A 69 8.52 9.39 -20.60
CA ASN A 69 9.47 10.33 -21.23
C ASN A 69 10.28 11.19 -20.24
N PHE A 70 9.83 11.31 -19.00
CA PHE A 70 10.48 12.06 -17.92
C PHE A 70 11.18 11.13 -16.90
N GLY A 71 11.28 9.84 -17.19
CA GLY A 71 11.86 8.83 -16.30
C GLY A 71 11.00 8.50 -15.09
N LEU A 72 9.72 8.88 -15.10
CA LEU A 72 8.83 8.62 -13.97
C LEU A 72 8.23 7.22 -14.07
N VAL A 73 8.21 6.51 -12.95
CA VAL A 73 7.43 5.29 -12.74
C VAL A 73 6.28 5.58 -11.80
N THR A 74 5.11 4.99 -12.04
CA THR A 74 3.95 5.06 -11.14
C THR A 74 3.52 3.64 -10.80
N MET A 75 3.36 3.36 -9.52
CA MET A 75 2.98 2.05 -9.00
C MET A 75 2.21 2.19 -7.69
N VAL A 76 1.64 1.08 -7.22
CA VAL A 76 0.93 1.03 -5.95
C VAL A 76 1.60 -0.03 -5.08
N ILE A 77 2.15 0.41 -3.94
CA ILE A 77 2.78 -0.50 -2.98
C ILE A 77 1.69 -1.40 -2.39
N GLY A 78 1.91 -2.71 -2.35
CA GLY A 78 0.93 -3.71 -1.91
C GLY A 78 0.11 -4.32 -3.06
N GLN A 79 0.36 -3.90 -4.30
CA GLN A 79 -0.26 -4.43 -5.53
C GLN A 79 0.78 -5.02 -6.50
N GLY A 80 2.03 -5.16 -6.07
CA GLY A 80 3.09 -5.83 -6.82
C GLY A 80 3.08 -7.34 -6.61
N THR A 81 4.14 -8.01 -7.07
CA THR A 81 4.36 -9.43 -6.78
C THR A 81 5.07 -9.56 -5.44
N ALA A 82 4.34 -9.96 -4.40
CA ALA A 82 4.90 -10.17 -3.07
C ALA A 82 5.97 -11.28 -3.08
N THR A 83 7.14 -10.96 -2.54
CA THR A 83 8.27 -11.89 -2.35
C THR A 83 8.46 -12.24 -0.87
N GLN A 84 7.94 -11.42 0.04
CA GLN A 84 7.91 -11.68 1.48
C GLN A 84 6.69 -11.05 2.14
N GLY A 85 6.07 -11.78 3.07
CA GLY A 85 4.94 -11.29 3.86
C GLY A 85 3.64 -11.12 3.06
N VAL A 86 2.61 -10.61 3.74
CA VAL A 86 1.30 -10.30 3.15
C VAL A 86 0.96 -8.86 3.54
N PHE A 87 0.72 -8.00 2.55
CA PHE A 87 0.52 -6.55 2.79
C PHE A 87 -0.65 -6.28 3.77
N ALA A 88 -1.72 -7.08 3.67
CA ALA A 88 -2.90 -6.95 4.52
C ALA A 88 -2.68 -7.34 5.99
N ASP A 89 -1.60 -8.07 6.29
CA ASP A 89 -1.30 -8.56 7.64
C ASP A 89 -0.38 -7.59 8.41
N ILE A 90 0.07 -6.49 7.78
CA ILE A 90 0.92 -5.48 8.42
C ILE A 90 0.12 -4.73 9.48
N ASP A 91 0.60 -4.73 10.73
CA ASP A 91 0.02 -3.98 11.83
C ASP A 91 0.39 -2.49 11.77
N TRP A 92 -0.36 -1.72 10.98
CA TRP A 92 -0.15 -0.28 10.83
C TRP A 92 -0.31 0.56 12.12
N SER A 93 -0.75 -0.04 13.24
CA SER A 93 -0.99 0.69 14.50
C SER A 93 0.29 1.18 15.20
N THR A 94 1.42 0.52 14.96
CA THR A 94 2.72 0.89 15.56
C THR A 94 3.27 2.20 15.00
N GLY A 95 2.95 2.51 13.72
CA GLY A 95 3.35 3.73 13.03
C GLY A 95 4.85 3.87 12.75
N ASN A 96 5.67 2.87 13.07
CA ASN A 96 7.13 2.93 12.90
C ASN A 96 7.58 2.09 11.69
N TYR A 97 7.09 2.46 10.51
CA TYR A 97 7.42 1.79 9.25
C TYR A 97 8.21 2.68 8.31
N PHE A 98 9.06 2.06 7.51
CA PHE A 98 9.90 2.70 6.50
C PHE A 98 9.70 2.00 5.17
N ILE A 99 9.71 2.77 4.09
CA ILE A 99 9.72 2.25 2.72
C ILE A 99 11.16 2.30 2.22
N GLN A 100 11.75 1.14 1.99
CA GLN A 100 12.97 1.01 1.22
C GLN A 100 12.63 0.81 -0.25
N THR A 101 13.30 1.58 -1.09
CA THR A 101 13.16 1.52 -2.55
C THR A 101 14.46 1.02 -3.16
N GLU A 102 14.36 0.03 -4.03
CA GLU A 102 15.49 -0.53 -4.74
C GLU A 102 15.16 -0.69 -6.22
N VAL A 103 16.15 -0.52 -7.09
CA VAL A 103 15.93 -0.53 -8.54
C VAL A 103 16.96 -1.39 -9.26
N ASP A 104 16.50 -2.14 -10.25
CA ASP A 104 17.33 -2.70 -11.30
C ASP A 104 17.00 -1.97 -12.60
N ILE A 105 17.91 -1.09 -13.03
CA ILE A 105 17.74 -0.28 -14.24
C ILE A 105 17.71 -1.13 -15.52
N SER A 106 18.18 -2.38 -15.47
CA SER A 106 18.15 -3.31 -16.61
C SER A 106 16.85 -4.12 -16.68
N GLY A 107 15.94 -3.96 -15.71
CA GLY A 107 14.68 -4.70 -15.66
C GLY A 107 14.78 -6.09 -15.06
N GLY A 108 15.95 -6.49 -14.53
CA GLY A 108 16.20 -7.78 -13.92
C GLY A 108 15.90 -7.82 -12.41
N SER A 109 16.73 -8.58 -11.69
CA SER A 109 16.62 -8.78 -10.23
C SER A 109 17.90 -8.38 -9.47
N ASN A 110 18.81 -7.64 -10.10
CA ASN A 110 20.01 -7.10 -9.47
C ASN A 110 19.74 -5.70 -8.92
N TYR A 111 18.97 -5.65 -7.83
CA TYR A 111 18.49 -4.41 -7.25
C TYR A 111 19.58 -3.64 -6.50
N GLN A 112 19.62 -2.33 -6.71
CA GLN A 112 20.44 -1.38 -5.93
C GLN A 112 19.54 -0.56 -5.00
N VAL A 113 19.95 -0.41 -3.74
CA VAL A 113 19.23 0.40 -2.75
C VAL A 113 19.35 1.88 -3.09
N LEU A 114 18.21 2.53 -3.34
CA LEU A 114 18.14 3.98 -3.57
C LEU A 114 17.97 4.76 -2.26
N GLY A 115 17.33 4.15 -1.27
CA GLY A 115 17.15 4.73 0.05
C GLY A 115 15.99 4.11 0.82
N SER A 116 15.89 4.51 2.09
CA SER A 116 14.78 4.16 2.99
C SER A 116 14.21 5.45 3.58
N GLN A 117 12.88 5.59 3.58
CA GLN A 117 12.18 6.75 4.13
C GLN A 117 11.05 6.33 5.06
N GLN A 118 10.88 7.05 6.16
CA GLN A 118 9.80 6.78 7.11
C GLN A 118 8.44 7.03 6.45
N LEU A 119 7.52 6.09 6.60
CA LEU A 119 6.15 6.24 6.16
C LEU A 119 5.39 7.13 7.16
N MET A 120 5.08 8.34 6.73
CA MET A 120 4.32 9.30 7.54
C MET A 120 2.81 9.09 7.36
N SER A 121 2.04 9.38 8.41
CA SER A 121 0.58 9.41 8.32
C SER A 121 0.11 10.48 7.33
N VAL A 122 -0.90 10.14 6.51
CA VAL A 122 -1.57 11.07 5.60
C VAL A 122 -2.85 11.63 6.25
N PRO A 123 -3.40 12.78 5.80
CA PRO A 123 -4.57 13.39 6.45
C PRO A 123 -5.77 12.46 6.64
N TYR A 124 -6.05 11.60 5.65
CA TYR A 124 -7.14 10.62 5.73
C TYR A 124 -6.88 9.54 6.81
N SER A 125 -5.64 9.09 6.97
CA SER A 125 -5.29 8.10 8.01
C SER A 125 -5.29 8.69 9.41
N MET A 126 -4.98 9.99 9.55
CA MET A 126 -5.12 10.71 10.82
C MET A 126 -6.58 10.78 11.27
N TYR A 127 -7.50 11.11 10.36
CA TYR A 127 -8.94 11.14 10.68
C TYR A 127 -9.53 9.75 10.95
N ALA A 128 -9.06 8.71 10.25
CA ALA A 128 -9.47 7.33 10.52
C ALA A 128 -9.10 6.87 11.95
N LYS A 129 -7.93 7.28 12.47
CA LYS A 129 -7.51 7.01 13.85
C LYS A 129 -8.43 7.69 14.87
N GLU A 130 -8.88 8.91 14.60
CA GLU A 130 -9.87 9.61 15.44
C GLU A 130 -11.21 8.88 15.46
N ALA A 131 -11.67 8.38 14.31
CA ALA A 131 -12.90 7.60 14.20
C ALA A 131 -12.82 6.25 14.94
N GLU A 132 -11.65 5.60 14.97
CA GLU A 132 -11.42 4.39 15.78
C GLU A 132 -11.52 4.70 17.29
N SER A 133 -10.94 5.81 17.74
CA SER A 133 -11.04 6.28 19.13
C SER A 133 -12.50 6.47 19.58
N LEU A 134 -13.37 6.97 18.70
CA LEU A 134 -14.80 7.14 18.98
C LEU A 134 -15.55 5.81 19.12
N LYS A 135 -15.15 4.75 18.43
CA LYS A 135 -15.75 3.40 18.57
C LYS A 135 -15.44 2.78 19.94
N ARG A 136 -14.28 3.07 20.53
CA ARG A 136 -13.87 2.55 21.85
C ARG A 136 -14.63 3.18 23.02
N ASN A 137 -15.26 4.35 22.82
CA ASN A 137 -15.93 5.10 23.89
C ASN A 137 -17.47 4.90 23.94
N GLY A 138 -18.00 3.94 23.19
CA GLY A 138 -19.43 3.66 23.08
C GLY A 138 -20.13 3.08 24.33
N SER A 139 -19.47 2.99 25.49
CA SER A 139 -20.05 2.42 26.72
C SER A 139 -20.16 3.40 27.91
N SER A 140 -19.86 4.68 27.75
CA SER A 140 -20.03 5.66 28.84
C SER A 140 -20.56 6.99 28.31
N ASN A 141 -21.83 7.26 28.60
CA ASN A 141 -22.56 8.53 28.59
C ASN A 141 -22.00 9.67 27.70
N ARG A 142 -22.71 9.95 26.60
CA ARG A 142 -22.28 10.83 25.50
C ARG A 142 -22.31 12.32 25.89
N THR A 143 -21.15 12.95 25.97
CA THR A 143 -21.00 14.38 25.64
C THR A 143 -20.54 14.47 24.20
N ILE A 144 -21.41 14.92 23.30
CA ILE A 144 -21.05 15.20 21.90
C ILE A 144 -20.33 16.55 21.92
N ILE A 145 -19.00 16.54 21.76
CA ILE A 145 -18.23 17.75 21.46
C ILE A 145 -18.19 17.87 19.94
N TYR A 146 -18.82 18.91 19.41
CA TYR A 146 -18.61 19.31 18.02
C TYR A 146 -17.19 19.89 17.92
N THR A 147 -16.30 19.20 17.22
CA THR A 147 -15.10 19.84 16.68
C THR A 147 -15.54 20.52 15.38
N GLU A 148 -15.58 21.84 15.37
CA GLU A 148 -15.63 22.60 14.12
C GLU A 148 -14.24 22.58 13.52
N GLY A 149 -14.11 21.90 12.37
CA GLY A 149 -12.91 21.92 11.55
C GLY A 149 -13.06 22.93 10.41
N PHE A 150 -11.97 23.68 10.16
CA PHE A 150 -11.71 24.34 8.89
C PHE A 150 -11.26 23.31 7.84
#